data_AF-A0A1Q2SMB6-F1
#
_entry.id   AF-A0A1Q2SMB6-F1
#
_cell.length_a   1.000
_cell.length_b   1.000
_cell.length_c   1.000
_cell.angle_alpha   90.00
_cell.angle_beta   90.00
_cell.angle_gamma   90.00
#
_symmetry.space_group_name_H-M   'P 1'
#
loop_
_entity.id
_entity.type
_entity.pdbx_description
1 polymer ?
#
loop_
_entity_poly.entity_id
_entity_poly.type
_entity_poly.pdbx_seq_one_letter_code
_entity_poly.pdbx_strand_id
1 'polypeptide(L)'
;MPDGESVCKKLLGNYSLYQSYLFIETLKKDARSTALDGAWRETYCHPDPENEGGFILKGKDDTTFDIEAIIEGKYEQLAIVRYIYNSYVRIKKDGTLAGRFFEIASEQTGFTQYTVDKDGNKFNPLLKDTIDEKIKEIIKLRDENHRIRRTKPCTVMQGEIGGKTAIAFACQSYTRIMIKDDSP
;
A
#
# COMPACT_ATOMS: atom_id res chain seq x y z
N MET A 1 -29.58 9.91 -2.48
CA MET A 1 -28.16 9.54 -2.31
C MET A 1 -28.15 8.19 -1.60
N PRO A 2 -27.27 7.25 -1.97
CA PRO A 2 -27.15 5.99 -1.24
C PRO A 2 -26.77 6.28 0.21
N ASP A 3 -27.40 5.59 1.17
CA ASP A 3 -27.03 5.71 2.58
C ASP A 3 -25.69 5.02 2.88
N GLY A 4 -25.06 5.40 3.99
CA GLY A 4 -23.75 4.91 4.40
C GLY A 4 -23.67 3.39 4.55
N GLU A 5 -24.76 2.74 4.98
CA GLU A 5 -24.82 1.29 5.14
C GLU A 5 -24.76 0.60 3.78
N SER A 6 -25.56 1.08 2.83
CA SER A 6 -25.61 0.57 1.45
C SER A 6 -24.25 0.69 0.76
N VAL A 7 -23.58 1.84 0.87
CA VAL A 7 -22.22 2.03 0.32
C VAL A 7 -21.23 1.07 0.99
N CYS A 8 -21.25 0.98 2.32
CA CYS A 8 -20.34 0.11 3.07
C CYS A 8 -20.50 -1.37 2.69
N LYS A 9 -21.74 -1.86 2.55
CA LYS A 9 -22.03 -3.23 2.10
C LYS A 9 -21.63 -3.46 0.64
N LYS A 10 -21.86 -2.50 -0.26
CA LYS A 10 -21.49 -2.62 -1.68
C LYS A 10 -19.98 -2.74 -1.88
N LEU A 11 -19.22 -2.04 -1.04
CA LEU A 11 -17.76 -2.05 -1.05
C LEU A 11 -17.17 -3.32 -0.41
N LEU A 12 -17.97 -4.26 0.09
CA LEU A 12 -17.48 -5.58 0.49
C LEU A 12 -17.04 -6.40 -0.73
N GLY A 13 -15.76 -6.69 -0.87
CA GLY A 13 -15.20 -7.80 -1.64
C GLY A 13 -13.67 -7.64 -1.76
N ASN A 14 -12.94 -8.69 -2.13
CA ASN A 14 -11.50 -8.59 -2.27
C ASN A 14 -11.10 -7.56 -3.35
N TYR A 15 -10.01 -6.82 -3.13
CA TYR A 15 -9.46 -5.90 -4.11
C TYR A 15 -8.00 -6.18 -4.41
N SER A 16 -7.63 -6.03 -5.68
CA SER A 16 -6.27 -6.12 -6.17
C SER A 16 -5.74 -4.77 -6.64
N LEU A 17 -4.43 -4.56 -6.48
CA LEU A 17 -3.74 -3.37 -6.95
C LEU A 17 -3.83 -3.27 -8.47
N TYR A 18 -4.33 -2.14 -8.97
CA TYR A 18 -4.48 -1.95 -10.41
C TYR A 18 -3.14 -1.77 -11.12
N GLN A 19 -2.25 -0.97 -10.53
CA GLN A 19 -0.95 -0.66 -11.09
C GLN A 19 0.06 -0.43 -9.99
N SER A 20 1.30 -0.87 -10.23
CA SER A 20 2.44 -0.58 -9.37
C SER A 20 2.67 0.92 -9.24
N TYR A 21 3.16 1.35 -8.08
CA TYR A 21 3.41 2.77 -7.81
C TYR A 21 4.62 2.97 -6.91
N LEU A 22 5.30 4.10 -7.11
CA LEU A 22 6.40 4.54 -6.25
C LEU A 22 5.84 4.87 -4.87
N PHE A 23 6.25 4.13 -3.84
CA PHE A 23 5.81 4.36 -2.47
C PHE A 23 6.67 5.41 -1.78
N ILE A 24 8.00 5.27 -1.91
CA ILE A 24 9.02 6.17 -1.35
C ILE A 24 10.23 6.21 -2.28
N GLU A 25 10.89 7.35 -2.29
CA GLU A 25 12.21 7.56 -2.90
C GLU A 25 13.10 8.29 -1.89
N THR A 26 14.41 7.99 -1.86
CA THR A 26 15.37 8.73 -1.03
C THR A 26 15.49 10.18 -1.52
N LEU A 27 15.90 11.10 -0.65
CA LEU A 27 16.14 12.49 -1.04
C LEU A 27 17.18 12.64 -2.15
N LYS A 28 18.18 11.75 -2.16
CA LYS A 28 19.23 11.70 -3.18
C LYS A 28 18.76 11.04 -4.48
N LYS A 29 17.56 10.45 -4.50
CA LYS A 29 17.02 9.68 -5.63
C LYS A 29 17.97 8.59 -6.10
N ASP A 30 18.62 7.94 -5.14
CA ASP A 30 19.57 6.86 -5.38
C ASP A 30 19.03 5.51 -4.90
N ALA A 31 17.90 5.49 -4.20
CA ALA A 31 17.15 4.30 -3.86
C ALA A 31 15.66 4.60 -3.77
N ARG A 32 14.84 3.58 -3.98
CA ARG A 32 13.38 3.71 -3.98
C ARG A 32 12.71 2.41 -3.56
N SER A 33 11.46 2.54 -3.13
CA SER A 33 10.56 1.43 -2.91
C SER A 33 9.32 1.56 -3.77
N THR A 34 9.03 0.52 -4.54
CA THR A 34 7.87 0.45 -5.44
C THR A 34 6.92 -0.62 -4.93
N ALA A 35 5.66 -0.29 -4.71
CA ALA A 35 4.64 -1.31 -4.48
C ALA A 35 4.34 -2.01 -5.81
N LEU A 36 4.70 -3.29 -5.94
CA LEU A 36 4.55 -4.04 -7.18
C LEU A 36 3.16 -4.64 -7.31
N ASP A 37 2.74 -5.32 -6.25
CA ASP A 37 1.44 -5.95 -6.10
C ASP A 37 0.81 -5.52 -4.78
N GLY A 38 -0.49 -5.76 -4.65
CA GLY A 38 -1.12 -5.65 -3.35
C GLY A 38 -2.56 -6.13 -3.38
N ALA A 39 -2.97 -6.76 -2.29
CA ALA A 39 -4.35 -7.07 -2.01
C ALA A 39 -4.85 -6.17 -0.87
N TRP A 40 -6.12 -5.80 -0.95
CA TRP A 40 -6.86 -5.28 0.19
C TRP A 40 -8.11 -6.12 0.35
N ARG A 41 -8.15 -6.89 1.44
CA ARG A 41 -9.27 -7.77 1.76
C ARG A 41 -10.03 -7.13 2.89
N GLU A 42 -11.19 -6.58 2.58
CA GLU A 42 -12.10 -6.16 3.60
C GLU A 42 -12.51 -7.36 4.47
N THR A 43 -12.69 -7.09 5.74
CA THR A 43 -13.04 -8.11 6.72
C THR A 43 -14.45 -7.91 7.21
N TYR A 44 -14.90 -6.66 7.37
CA TYR A 44 -16.21 -6.38 7.93
C TYR A 44 -16.66 -4.93 7.72
N CYS A 45 -17.96 -4.75 7.55
CA CYS A 45 -18.66 -3.46 7.61
C CYS A 45 -19.46 -3.36 8.92
N HIS A 46 -19.26 -2.31 9.71
CA HIS A 46 -19.99 -2.10 10.97
C HIS A 46 -20.26 -0.61 11.23
N PRO A 47 -21.27 -0.27 12.05
CA PRO A 47 -21.48 1.10 12.49
C PRO A 47 -20.23 1.70 13.14
N ASP A 48 -19.95 2.96 12.83
CA ASP A 48 -18.85 3.72 13.45
C ASP A 48 -19.27 4.16 14.86
N PRO A 49 -18.62 3.67 15.94
CA PRO A 49 -18.98 4.04 17.30
C PRO A 49 -18.68 5.52 17.62
N GLU A 50 -17.82 6.18 16.84
CA GLU A 50 -17.43 7.58 17.04
C GLU A 50 -18.26 8.56 16.22
N ASN A 51 -19.01 8.08 15.21
CA ASN A 51 -19.76 8.93 14.29
C ASN A 51 -21.18 8.40 14.10
N GLU A 52 -22.16 9.04 14.72
CA GLU A 52 -23.56 8.61 14.68
C GLU A 52 -24.07 8.43 13.24
N GLY A 53 -24.53 7.21 12.92
CA GLY A 53 -25.01 6.84 11.59
C GLY A 53 -23.91 6.65 10.53
N GLY A 54 -22.63 6.77 10.90
CA GLY A 54 -21.49 6.40 10.07
C GLY A 54 -21.18 4.91 10.11
N PHE A 55 -20.31 4.47 9.21
CA PHE A 55 -19.86 3.08 9.08
C PHE A 55 -18.34 3.01 8.88
N ILE A 56 -17.76 1.90 9.33
CA ILE A 56 -16.36 1.55 9.13
C ILE A 56 -16.29 0.29 8.28
N LEU A 57 -15.61 0.40 7.14
CA LEU A 57 -15.20 -0.73 6.32
C LEU A 57 -13.75 -1.08 6.67
N LYS A 58 -13.55 -2.13 7.47
CA LYS A 58 -12.20 -2.61 7.82
C LYS A 58 -11.68 -3.52 6.73
N GLY A 59 -10.37 -3.46 6.49
CA GLY A 59 -9.69 -4.42 5.65
C GLY A 59 -8.24 -4.63 6.03
N LYS A 60 -7.69 -5.70 5.49
CA LYS A 60 -6.32 -6.14 5.64
C LYS A 60 -5.58 -5.91 4.34
N ASP A 61 -4.56 -5.09 4.41
CA ASP A 61 -3.61 -4.88 3.34
C ASP A 61 -2.53 -5.93 3.37
N ASP A 62 -2.20 -6.39 2.18
CA ASP A 62 -1.06 -7.25 1.91
C ASP A 62 -0.37 -6.67 0.67
N THR A 63 0.88 -6.25 0.77
CA THR A 63 1.54 -5.52 -0.32
C THR A 63 3.01 -5.93 -0.38
N THR A 64 3.43 -6.30 -1.58
CA THR A 64 4.84 -6.56 -1.90
C THR A 64 5.50 -5.30 -2.41
N PHE A 65 6.64 -4.98 -1.81
CA PHE A 65 7.46 -3.84 -2.15
C PHE A 65 8.78 -4.32 -2.74
N ASP A 66 9.08 -3.81 -3.92
CA ASP A 66 10.43 -3.82 -4.48
C ASP A 66 11.27 -2.75 -3.80
N ILE A 67 12.55 -3.04 -3.61
CA ILE A 67 13.57 -2.09 -3.18
C ILE A 67 14.63 -2.05 -4.28
N GLU A 68 14.73 -0.92 -4.96
CA GLU A 68 15.71 -0.69 -6.00
C GLU A 68 16.70 0.39 -5.56
N ALA A 69 17.96 0.28 -5.98
CA ALA A 69 18.94 1.35 -5.79
C ALA A 69 19.89 1.46 -6.99
N ILE A 70 20.52 2.63 -7.11
CA ILE A 70 21.54 2.87 -8.12
C ILE A 70 22.82 2.12 -7.72
N ILE A 71 23.12 1.04 -8.44
CA ILE A 71 24.35 0.28 -8.35
C ILE A 71 25.08 0.45 -9.68
N GLU A 72 26.34 0.88 -9.64
CA GLU A 72 27.18 1.07 -10.83
C GLU A 72 26.50 1.93 -11.93
N GLY A 73 25.67 2.89 -11.51
CA GLY A 73 25.00 3.85 -12.40
C GLY A 73 23.61 3.44 -12.90
N LYS A 74 23.07 2.29 -12.49
CA LYS A 74 21.73 1.81 -12.90
C LYS A 74 20.88 1.38 -11.71
N TYR A 75 19.56 1.49 -11.83
CA TYR A 75 18.64 0.97 -10.82
C TYR A 75 18.55 -0.56 -10.88
N GLU A 76 19.14 -1.18 -9.88
CA GLU A 76 19.10 -2.62 -9.67
C GLU A 76 18.10 -2.98 -8.58
N GLN A 77 17.42 -4.10 -8.78
CA GLN A 77 16.54 -4.68 -7.78
C GLN A 77 17.39 -5.32 -6.69
N LEU A 78 17.29 -4.81 -5.47
CA LEU A 78 18.10 -5.25 -4.33
C LEU A 78 17.35 -6.21 -3.42
N ALA A 79 16.05 -5.99 -3.21
CA ALA A 79 15.25 -6.84 -2.35
C ALA A 79 13.76 -6.73 -2.67
N ILE A 80 13.02 -7.78 -2.32
CA ILE A 80 11.57 -7.75 -2.19
C ILE A 80 11.20 -7.93 -0.72
N VAL A 81 10.24 -7.13 -0.26
CA VAL A 81 9.71 -7.18 1.10
C VAL A 81 8.20 -7.17 1.09
N ARG A 82 7.58 -8.07 1.85
CA ARG A 82 6.12 -8.16 1.98
C ARG A 82 5.66 -7.65 3.33
N TYR A 83 4.64 -6.80 3.32
CA TYR A 83 4.06 -6.21 4.52
C TYR A 83 2.56 -6.46 4.58
N ILE A 84 2.12 -6.75 5.80
CA ILE A 84 0.72 -6.89 6.14
C ILE A 84 0.35 -5.85 7.19
N TYR A 85 -0.76 -5.15 6.97
CA TYR A 85 -1.26 -4.15 7.90
C TYR A 85 -2.78 -4.02 7.80
N ASN A 86 -3.44 -3.66 8.90
CA ASN A 86 -4.87 -3.36 8.85
C ASN A 86 -5.08 -1.89 8.48
N SER A 87 -6.12 -1.63 7.70
CA SER A 87 -6.61 -0.28 7.42
C SER A 87 -8.13 -0.27 7.41
N TYR A 88 -8.71 0.92 7.50
CA TYR A 88 -10.16 1.06 7.41
C TYR A 88 -10.56 2.32 6.68
N VAL A 89 -11.71 2.27 6.02
CA VAL A 89 -12.35 3.42 5.39
C VAL A 89 -13.53 3.84 6.28
N ARG A 90 -13.57 5.13 6.66
CA ARG A 90 -14.74 5.72 7.31
C ARG A 90 -15.73 6.19 6.25
N ILE A 91 -16.99 5.85 6.44
CA ILE A 91 -18.09 6.15 5.52
C ILE A 91 -19.13 6.93 6.33
N LYS A 92 -19.47 8.13 5.88
CA LYS A 92 -20.49 8.96 6.53
C LYS A 92 -21.88 8.40 6.29
N LYS A 93 -22.85 8.86 7.08
CA LYS A 93 -24.28 8.50 6.96
C LYS A 93 -24.85 8.69 5.56
N ASP A 94 -24.35 9.67 4.80
CA ASP A 94 -24.77 10.01 3.43
C ASP A 94 -24.03 9.21 2.33
N GLY A 95 -23.20 8.22 2.71
CA GLY A 95 -22.41 7.42 1.77
C GLY A 95 -21.05 8.02 1.41
N THR A 96 -20.71 9.21 1.88
CA THR A 96 -19.43 9.85 1.57
C THR A 96 -18.26 9.09 2.21
N LEU A 97 -17.23 8.76 1.44
CA LEU A 97 -15.99 8.17 1.94
C LEU A 97 -15.14 9.27 2.60
N ALA A 98 -15.10 9.28 3.94
CA ALA A 98 -14.46 10.34 4.71
C ALA A 98 -12.93 10.26 4.70
N GLY A 99 -12.37 9.06 4.56
CA GLY A 99 -10.92 8.86 4.58
C GLY A 99 -10.54 7.40 4.80
N ARG A 100 -9.31 7.06 4.42
CA ARG A 100 -8.67 5.79 4.78
C ARG A 100 -7.64 6.02 5.88
N PHE A 101 -7.70 5.17 6.90
CA PHE A 101 -6.89 5.22 8.10
C PHE A 101 -6.12 3.90 8.26
N PHE A 102 -4.93 3.97 8.85
CA PHE A 102 -4.05 2.82 9.02
C PHE A 102 -3.92 2.46 10.50
N GLU A 103 -4.08 1.18 10.83
CA GLU A 103 -3.68 0.65 12.13
C GLU A 103 -2.14 0.47 12.17
N ILE A 104 -1.58 0.01 13.29
CA ILE A 104 -0.15 -0.32 13.36
C ILE A 104 0.13 -1.40 12.31
N ALA A 105 1.22 -1.27 11.55
CA ALA A 105 1.63 -2.33 10.64
C ALA A 105 1.82 -3.61 11.45
N SER A 106 1.03 -4.64 11.14
CA SER A 106 0.96 -5.81 11.99
C SER A 106 2.26 -6.60 11.87
N GLU A 107 2.77 -6.83 10.65
CA GLU A 107 3.88 -7.76 10.43
C GLU A 107 4.65 -7.48 9.11
N GLN A 108 5.98 -7.65 9.15
CA GLN A 108 6.80 -7.90 7.96
C GLN A 108 6.93 -9.42 7.81
N THR A 109 6.36 -10.00 6.76
CA THR A 109 6.16 -11.45 6.64
C THR A 109 7.05 -12.11 5.58
N GLY A 110 7.75 -11.33 4.78
CA GLY A 110 8.69 -11.83 3.77
C GLY A 110 9.80 -10.85 3.48
N PHE A 111 11.02 -11.36 3.36
CA PHE A 111 12.20 -10.61 2.93
C PHE A 111 13.04 -11.51 2.03
N THR A 112 13.35 -11.04 0.83
CA THR A 112 14.25 -11.72 -0.10
C THR A 112 15.21 -10.69 -0.67
N GLN A 113 16.49 -10.84 -0.36
CA GLN A 113 17.54 -10.01 -0.93
C GLN A 113 18.11 -10.69 -2.17
N TYR A 114 18.26 -9.92 -3.24
CA TYR A 114 18.87 -10.38 -4.47
C TYR A 114 20.38 -10.24 -4.40
N THR A 115 21.06 -11.20 -5.01
CA THR A 115 22.53 -11.22 -5.12
C THR A 115 23.00 -11.05 -6.56
N VAL A 116 22.06 -10.87 -7.49
CA VAL A 116 22.28 -10.68 -8.92
C VAL A 116 21.51 -9.46 -9.43
N ASP A 117 22.03 -8.83 -10.47
CA ASP A 117 21.39 -7.74 -11.22
C ASP A 117 20.25 -8.24 -12.12
N LYS A 118 19.59 -7.32 -12.83
CA LYS A 118 18.49 -7.63 -13.76
C LYS A 118 18.90 -8.50 -14.95
N ASP A 119 20.19 -8.54 -15.29
CA ASP A 119 20.77 -9.36 -16.36
C ASP A 119 21.26 -10.74 -15.85
N GLY A 120 21.17 -10.99 -14.54
CA GLY A 120 21.58 -12.24 -13.88
C GLY A 120 23.05 -12.28 -13.45
N ASN A 121 23.80 -11.18 -13.56
CA ASN A 121 25.18 -11.11 -13.10
C ASN A 121 25.21 -10.88 -11.59
N LYS A 122 26.15 -11.53 -10.88
CA LYS A 122 26.32 -11.31 -9.44
C LYS A 122 26.75 -9.88 -9.16
N PHE A 123 26.15 -9.26 -8.15
CA PHE A 123 26.65 -8.00 -7.63
C PHE A 123 28.11 -8.14 -7.15
N ASN A 124 28.89 -7.08 -7.36
CA ASN A 124 30.25 -7.01 -6.86
C ASN A 124 30.26 -7.22 -5.33
N PRO A 125 30.99 -8.21 -4.79
CA PRO A 125 31.03 -8.48 -3.35
C PRO A 125 31.48 -7.28 -2.51
N LEU A 126 32.29 -6.38 -3.07
CA LEU A 126 32.73 -5.15 -2.40
C LEU A 126 31.60 -4.14 -2.16
N LEU A 127 30.47 -4.27 -2.87
CA LEU A 127 29.30 -3.40 -2.73
C LEU A 127 28.28 -3.94 -1.71
N LYS A 128 28.54 -5.10 -1.09
CA LYS A 128 27.60 -5.74 -0.18
C LYS A 128 27.14 -4.79 0.93
N ASP A 129 28.07 -4.10 1.59
CA ASP A 129 27.73 -3.22 2.70
C ASP A 129 26.89 -2.01 2.23
N THR A 130 27.20 -1.47 1.05
CA THR A 130 26.41 -0.41 0.42
C THR A 130 24.98 -0.89 0.08
N ILE A 131 24.84 -2.09 -0.47
CA ILE A 131 23.53 -2.70 -0.77
C ILE A 131 22.73 -2.86 0.52
N ASP A 132 23.33 -3.42 1.57
CA ASP A 132 22.68 -3.65 2.87
C ASP A 132 22.25 -2.32 3.52
N GLU A 133 23.08 -1.28 3.43
CA GLU A 133 22.74 0.08 3.90
C GLU A 133 21.54 0.67 3.15
N LYS A 134 21.50 0.53 1.82
CA LYS A 134 20.37 1.03 1.00
C LYS A 134 19.06 0.32 1.31
N ILE A 135 19.09 -0.99 1.49
CA ILE A 135 17.92 -1.76 1.90
C ILE A 135 17.41 -1.28 3.26
N LYS A 136 18.31 -1.12 4.26
CA LYS A 136 17.95 -0.64 5.60
C LYS A 136 17.38 0.77 5.58
N GLU A 137 17.99 1.67 4.81
CA GLU A 137 17.52 3.05 4.63
C GLU A 137 16.06 3.07 4.11
N ILE A 138 15.78 2.29 3.06
CA ILE A 138 14.45 2.21 2.46
C ILE A 138 13.41 1.62 3.42
N ILE A 139 13.75 0.53 4.12
CA ILE A 139 12.85 -0.07 5.13
C ILE A 139 12.51 0.95 6.21
N LYS A 140 13.52 1.68 6.72
CA LYS A 140 13.31 2.70 7.74
C LYS A 140 12.41 3.83 7.26
N LEU A 141 12.68 4.39 6.07
CA LEU A 141 11.85 5.44 5.49
C LEU A 141 10.41 4.98 5.27
N ARG A 142 10.23 3.73 4.82
CA ARG A 142 8.92 3.10 4.65
C ARG A 142 8.14 3.07 5.96
N ASP A 143 8.76 2.57 7.02
CA ASP A 143 8.11 2.44 8.31
C ASP A 143 7.81 3.80 8.94
N GLU A 144 8.69 4.78 8.77
CA GLU A 144 8.45 6.18 9.17
C GLU A 144 7.26 6.80 8.41
N ASN A 145 7.21 6.65 7.08
CA ASN A 145 6.10 7.12 6.26
C ASN A 145 4.77 6.46 6.68
N HIS A 146 4.78 5.15 6.93
CA HIS A 146 3.60 4.44 7.42
C HIS A 146 3.16 4.94 8.82
N ARG A 147 4.12 5.22 9.72
CA ARG A 147 3.83 5.80 11.03
C ARG A 147 3.19 7.18 10.93
N ILE A 148 3.68 8.06 10.05
CA ILE A 148 3.11 9.39 9.79
C ILE A 148 1.67 9.27 9.23
N ARG A 149 1.41 8.28 8.39
CA ARG A 149 0.08 8.06 7.78
C ARG A 149 -1.02 7.69 8.77
N ARG A 150 -0.67 7.30 9.99
CA ARG A 150 -1.64 7.14 11.08
C ARG A 150 -2.31 8.46 11.46
N THR A 151 -1.63 9.59 11.27
CA THR A 151 -2.14 10.92 11.64
C THR A 151 -2.64 11.74 10.45
N LYS A 152 -2.45 11.23 9.21
CA LYS A 152 -2.88 11.88 7.98
C LYS A 152 -3.63 10.89 7.08
N PRO A 153 -4.97 10.84 7.15
CA PRO A 153 -5.75 9.91 6.36
C PRO A 153 -5.61 10.21 4.86
N CYS A 154 -5.74 9.18 4.04
CA CYS A 154 -5.83 9.35 2.60
C CYS A 154 -7.24 9.76 2.21
N THR A 155 -7.37 10.61 1.19
CA THR A 155 -8.65 10.88 0.53
C THR A 155 -9.05 9.63 -0.25
N VAL A 156 -10.33 9.25 -0.15
CA VAL A 156 -10.87 8.05 -0.79
C VAL A 156 -11.87 8.45 -1.84
N MET A 157 -11.77 7.85 -3.02
CA MET A 157 -12.70 8.04 -4.12
C MET A 157 -13.15 6.68 -4.63
N GLN A 158 -14.44 6.56 -4.94
CA GLN A 158 -14.99 5.38 -5.61
C GLN A 158 -15.22 5.70 -7.08
N GLY A 159 -14.95 4.73 -7.94
CA GLY A 159 -15.23 4.79 -9.37
C GLY A 159 -15.39 3.41 -9.97
N GLU A 160 -15.25 3.35 -11.29
CA GLU A 160 -15.31 2.11 -12.06
C GLU A 160 -14.16 2.07 -13.06
N ILE A 161 -13.51 0.91 -13.19
CA ILE A 161 -12.48 0.65 -14.20
C ILE A 161 -12.81 -0.69 -14.85
N GLY A 162 -13.07 -0.68 -16.17
CA GLY A 162 -13.38 -1.90 -16.92
C GLY A 162 -14.61 -2.66 -16.40
N GLY A 163 -15.66 -1.96 -16.00
CA GLY A 163 -16.89 -2.58 -15.45
C GLY A 163 -16.80 -2.98 -13.97
N LYS A 164 -15.64 -2.81 -13.33
CA LYS A 164 -15.39 -3.24 -11.95
C LYS A 164 -15.34 -2.05 -11.01
N THR A 165 -15.85 -2.26 -9.79
CA THR A 165 -15.74 -1.26 -8.73
C THR A 165 -14.26 -0.98 -8.43
N ALA A 166 -13.87 0.29 -8.45
CA ALA A 166 -12.54 0.75 -8.11
C ALA A 166 -12.59 1.71 -6.92
N ILE A 167 -11.58 1.62 -6.05
CA ILE A 167 -11.35 2.56 -4.95
C ILE A 167 -9.95 3.15 -5.12
N ALA A 168 -9.88 4.47 -5.22
CA ALA A 168 -8.63 5.21 -5.20
C ALA A 168 -8.36 5.78 -3.81
N PHE A 169 -7.13 5.60 -3.34
CA PHE A 169 -6.60 6.15 -2.09
C PHE A 169 -5.52 7.17 -2.43
N ALA A 170 -5.88 8.44 -2.43
CA ALA A 170 -4.94 9.54 -2.65
C ALA A 170 -4.33 9.97 -1.31
N CYS A 171 -3.04 9.73 -1.15
CA CYS A 171 -2.30 10.03 0.06
C CYS A 171 -1.21 11.07 -0.24
N GLN A 172 -0.62 11.68 0.79
CA GLN A 172 0.35 12.79 0.61
C GLN A 172 1.54 12.46 -0.33
N SER A 173 1.98 11.20 -0.43
CA SER A 173 3.13 10.82 -1.27
C SER A 173 2.86 9.76 -2.33
N TYR A 174 1.64 9.23 -2.44
CA TYR A 174 1.27 8.29 -3.51
C TYR A 174 -0.24 8.25 -3.71
N THR A 175 -0.67 7.78 -4.88
CA THR A 175 -2.05 7.35 -5.13
C THR A 175 -2.07 5.85 -5.39
N ARG A 176 -2.92 5.13 -4.67
CA ARG A 176 -3.11 3.68 -4.84
C ARG A 176 -4.52 3.42 -5.33
N ILE A 177 -4.64 2.71 -6.45
CA ILE A 177 -5.94 2.32 -7.01
C ILE A 177 -6.12 0.82 -6.82
N MET A 178 -7.25 0.45 -6.21
CA MET A 178 -7.63 -0.93 -5.92
C MET A 178 -8.88 -1.26 -6.72
N ILE A 179 -8.88 -2.38 -7.44
CA ILE A 179 -10.03 -2.85 -8.23
C ILE A 179 -10.58 -4.10 -7.56
N LYS A 180 -11.91 -4.15 -7.43
CA LYS A 180 -12.62 -5.29 -6.87
C LYS A 180 -12.42 -6.51 -7.75
N ASP A 181 -12.01 -7.61 -7.15
CA ASP A 181 -11.87 -8.90 -7.83
C ASP A 181 -13.26 -9.45 -8.18
N ASP A 182 -13.37 -10.19 -9.29
CA ASP A 182 -14.64 -10.79 -9.73
C ASP A 182 -15.02 -12.07 -8.96
N SER A 183 -14.19 -12.48 -8.00
CA SER A 183 -14.33 -13.77 -7.33
C SER A 183 -15.27 -13.67 -6.11
N PRO A 184 -16.18 -14.65 -5.93
CA PRO A 184 -17.06 -14.74 -4.76
C PRO A 184 -16.31 -14.89 -3.44
#